data_AF-A0A6S6YKU6-F1
#
_entry.id   AF-A0A6S6YKU6-F1
#
_cell.length_a   1.000
_cell.length_b   1.000
_cell.length_c   1.000
_cell.angle_alpha   90.00
_cell.angle_beta   90.00
_cell.angle_gamma   90.00
#
_symmetry.space_group_name_H-M   'P 1'
#
loop_
_entity.id
_entity.type
_entity.pdbx_description
1 polymer ?
#
loop_
_entity_poly.entity_id
_entity_poly.type
_entity_poly.pdbx_seq_one_letter_code
_entity_poly.pdbx_strand_id
1 'polypeptide(L)'
;MFADENHQVKKFLAGMEAPQEKTLSQVAANAAAEVLIRQGFHQVVEHFIVQSLPMSSDNLNAIIAAARQGHRPSREDALGLADCQDLPALAAAAEALTLEGFGRIVTYSRKVFIPLTQLCRDVCHYCTFAQAPRELASPYLSPEEVLAIARAGATAGCKEALFTLGDKPELRYGAARRALDEMGYASTLDYLEAMARLVTRRRACCPTSIRGS
;
A
#
# COMPACT_ATOMS: atom_id res chain seq x y z
N MET A 1 -21.24 57.92 18.90
CA MET A 1 -20.60 57.15 19.99
C MET A 1 -20.00 55.90 19.39
N PHE A 2 -18.71 56.01 19.05
CA PHE A 2 -17.66 54.98 18.96
C PHE A 2 -17.98 53.72 18.13
N ALA A 3 -17.45 53.45 16.92
CA ALA A 3 -16.32 53.99 16.16
C ALA A 3 -14.98 54.09 16.90
N ASP A 4 -14.57 53.09 17.69
CA ASP A 4 -13.17 53.00 18.18
C ASP A 4 -12.71 51.62 18.70
N GLU A 5 -13.00 50.50 18.01
CA GLU A 5 -12.44 49.18 18.43
C GLU A 5 -11.61 48.49 17.34
N ASN A 6 -11.51 49.05 16.13
CA ASN A 6 -10.90 48.37 14.98
C ASN A 6 -9.51 48.92 14.58
N HIS A 7 -8.94 49.88 15.33
CA HIS A 7 -7.59 50.41 15.06
C HIS A 7 -6.49 49.69 15.85
N GLN A 8 -6.77 49.25 17.08
CA GLN A 8 -5.78 48.59 17.94
C GLN A 8 -5.48 47.14 17.51
N VAL A 9 -6.48 46.40 17.03
CA VAL A 9 -6.31 45.01 16.57
C VAL A 9 -5.47 44.94 15.29
N LYS A 10 -5.63 45.91 14.37
CA LYS A 10 -4.87 45.95 13.11
C LYS A 10 -3.40 46.34 13.31
N LYS A 11 -3.07 47.16 14.32
CA LYS A 11 -1.69 47.48 14.69
C LYS A 11 -0.97 46.29 15.35
N PHE A 12 -1.69 45.44 16.08
CA PHE A 12 -1.12 44.24 16.70
C PHE A 12 -0.72 43.18 15.65
N LEU A 13 -1.52 43.01 14.60
CA LEU A 13 -1.27 42.01 13.55
C LEU A 13 -0.22 42.44 12.50
N ALA A 14 0.11 43.74 12.42
CA ALA A 14 1.06 44.26 11.42
C ALA A 14 2.53 44.30 11.89
N GLY A 15 2.81 43.95 13.16
CA GLY A 15 4.15 44.07 13.77
C GLY A 15 4.84 42.74 14.10
N MET A 16 4.24 41.60 13.79
CA MET A 16 4.82 40.28 14.07
C MET A 16 5.39 39.67 12.79
N GLU A 17 6.64 39.98 12.48
CA GLU A 17 7.45 39.12 11.62
C GLU A 17 7.51 37.72 12.23
N ALA A 18 7.12 36.72 11.44
CA ALA A 18 7.10 35.33 11.88
C ALA A 18 8.53 34.86 12.24
N PRO A 19 8.77 34.38 13.48
CA PRO A 19 10.01 33.67 13.76
C PRO A 19 9.96 32.32 13.06
N GLN A 20 11.05 31.95 12.38
CA GLN A 20 11.18 30.62 11.79
C GLN A 20 11.06 29.54 12.88
N GLU A 21 9.93 28.84 12.91
CA GLU A 21 9.68 27.74 13.83
C GLU A 21 10.62 26.57 13.50
N LYS A 22 11.71 26.45 14.26
CA LYS A 22 12.46 25.20 14.36
C LYS A 22 11.64 24.23 15.20
N THR A 23 11.40 23.02 14.70
CA THR A 23 10.64 21.99 15.42
C THR A 23 11.39 21.55 16.69
N LEU A 24 10.66 21.13 17.73
CA LEU A 24 11.23 20.62 19.00
C LEU A 24 12.29 19.51 18.79
N SER A 25 12.15 18.72 17.73
CA SER A 25 13.12 17.69 17.32
C SER A 25 14.44 18.28 16.83
N GLN A 26 14.41 19.40 16.10
CA GLN A 26 15.61 20.12 15.67
C GLN A 26 16.34 20.80 16.84
N VAL A 27 15.61 21.30 17.84
CA VAL A 27 16.24 21.87 19.05
C VAL A 27 16.94 20.79 19.87
N ALA A 28 16.33 19.61 20.00
CA ALA A 28 16.92 18.47 20.70
C ALA A 28 18.16 17.91 19.97
N ALA A 29 18.11 17.79 18.64
CA ALA A 29 19.24 17.34 17.83
C ALA A 29 20.43 18.32 17.91
N ASN A 30 20.16 19.64 17.87
CA ASN A 30 21.19 20.66 17.98
C ASN A 30 21.83 20.69 19.38
N ALA A 31 21.04 20.48 20.43
CA ALA A 31 21.55 20.38 21.80
C ALA A 31 22.43 19.12 22.01
N ALA A 32 22.03 17.99 21.44
CA ALA A 32 22.82 16.75 21.49
C ALA A 32 24.15 16.89 20.72
N ALA A 33 24.12 17.56 19.57
CA ALA A 33 25.32 17.86 18.79
C ALA A 33 26.29 18.79 19.55
N GLU A 34 25.80 19.85 20.21
CA GLU A 34 26.65 20.73 21.03
C GLU A 34 27.32 20.00 22.20
N VAL A 35 26.61 19.08 22.86
CA VAL A 35 27.16 18.28 23.97
C VAL A 35 28.27 17.36 23.48
N LEU A 36 28.09 16.70 22.33
CA LEU A 36 29.08 15.79 21.75
C LEU A 36 30.32 16.54 21.20
N ILE A 37 30.14 17.74 20.65
CA ILE A 37 31.25 18.62 20.24
C ILE A 37 32.07 19.05 21.47
N ARG A 38 31.42 19.45 22.57
CA ARG A 38 32.12 19.87 23.80
C ARG A 38 32.88 18.73 24.49
N GLN A 39 32.49 17.48 24.24
CA GLN A 39 33.15 16.29 24.77
C GLN A 39 34.25 15.72 23.85
N GLY A 40 34.58 16.40 22.75
CA GLY A 40 35.70 16.03 21.88
C GLY A 40 35.41 14.90 20.89
N PHE A 41 34.15 14.48 20.74
CA PHE A 41 33.73 13.43 19.82
C PHE A 41 33.43 13.96 18.40
N HIS A 42 34.35 14.76 17.84
CA HIS A 42 34.17 15.42 16.54
C HIS A 42 33.82 14.44 15.40
N GLN A 43 34.42 13.23 15.38
CA GLN A 43 34.13 12.21 14.37
C GLN A 43 32.73 11.58 14.50
N VAL A 44 32.18 11.51 15.72
CA VAL A 44 30.82 10.97 15.95
C VAL A 44 29.78 12.01 15.52
N VAL A 45 30.09 13.29 15.70
CA VAL A 45 29.25 14.41 15.29
C VAL A 45 29.17 14.51 13.77
N GLU A 46 30.28 14.36 13.03
CA GLU A 46 30.24 14.32 11.56
C GLU A 46 29.38 13.16 11.04
N HIS A 47 29.48 11.97 11.64
CA HIS A 47 28.66 10.83 11.23
C HIS A 47 27.16 11.01 11.57
N PHE A 48 26.86 11.57 12.75
CA PHE A 48 25.50 11.80 13.22
C PHE A 48 24.80 12.96 12.49
N ILE A 49 25.55 14.02 12.15
CA ILE A 49 25.04 15.16 11.37
C ILE A 49 24.78 14.73 9.92
N VAL A 50 25.68 13.97 9.28
CA VAL A 50 25.48 13.51 7.90
C VAL A 50 24.26 12.57 7.77
N GLN A 51 23.93 11.78 8.80
CA GLN A 51 22.74 10.93 8.84
C GLN A 51 21.44 11.67 9.20
N SER A 52 21.52 12.94 9.61
CA SER A 52 20.37 13.73 10.09
C SER A 52 20.09 14.95 9.20
N LEU A 53 20.81 15.11 8.10
CA LEU A 53 20.53 16.20 7.17
C LEU A 53 19.25 15.86 6.41
N PRO A 54 18.19 16.67 6.53
CA PRO A 54 17.01 16.49 5.69
C PRO A 54 17.46 16.55 4.24
N MET A 55 16.91 15.68 3.38
CA MET A 55 17.10 15.79 1.94
C MET A 55 16.90 17.25 1.52
N SER A 56 17.96 17.88 1.01
CA SER A 56 17.83 19.20 0.39
C SER A 56 16.93 19.07 -0.84
N SER A 57 16.10 20.09 -1.08
CA SER A 57 15.27 20.19 -2.29
C SER A 57 16.08 19.98 -3.58
N ASP A 58 17.38 20.27 -3.57
CA ASP A 58 18.30 20.05 -4.69
C ASP A 58 18.49 18.57 -5.05
N ASN A 59 18.56 17.69 -4.04
CA ASN A 59 18.73 16.26 -4.27
C ASN A 59 17.43 15.61 -4.80
N LEU A 60 16.28 16.06 -4.29
CA LEU A 60 14.97 15.67 -4.84
C LEU A 60 14.86 16.03 -6.33
N ASN A 61 15.23 17.26 -6.71
CA ASN A 61 15.20 17.72 -8.09
C ASN A 61 16.13 16.90 -8.99
N ALA A 62 17.32 16.54 -8.52
CA ALA A 62 18.26 15.70 -9.26
C ALA A 62 17.68 14.31 -9.55
N ILE A 63 17.06 13.67 -8.54
CA ILE A 63 16.43 12.35 -8.67
C ILE A 63 15.26 12.42 -9.67
N ILE A 64 14.42 13.45 -9.59
CA ILE A 64 13.30 13.64 -10.54
C ILE A 64 13.81 13.85 -11.97
N ALA A 65 14.86 14.65 -12.15
CA ALA A 65 15.44 14.90 -13.47
C ALA A 65 16.02 13.62 -14.09
N ALA A 66 16.67 12.77 -13.29
CA ALA A 66 17.15 11.46 -13.72
C ALA A 66 15.98 10.52 -14.06
N ALA A 67 14.92 10.50 -13.23
CA ALA A 67 13.73 9.70 -13.45
C ALA A 67 13.01 10.06 -14.76
N ARG A 68 12.91 11.34 -15.10
CA ARG A 68 12.37 11.81 -16.39
C ARG A 68 13.15 11.30 -17.61
N GLN A 69 14.43 11.02 -17.43
CA GLN A 69 15.29 10.45 -18.47
C GLN A 69 15.21 8.90 -18.52
N GLY A 70 14.30 8.29 -17.73
CA GLY A 70 14.11 6.85 -17.67
C GLY A 70 15.09 6.13 -16.71
N HIS A 71 15.90 6.86 -15.96
CA HIS A 71 16.78 6.26 -14.96
C HIS A 71 15.97 5.87 -13.72
N ARG A 72 16.16 4.64 -13.24
CA ARG A 72 15.56 4.21 -11.98
C ARG A 72 16.37 4.77 -10.81
N PRO A 73 15.71 5.29 -9.76
CA PRO A 73 16.41 5.69 -8.53
C PRO A 73 17.27 4.55 -8.01
N SER A 74 18.48 4.87 -7.57
CA SER A 74 19.34 3.93 -6.87
C SER A 74 18.77 3.61 -5.47
N ARG A 75 19.37 2.64 -4.77
CA ARG A 75 18.99 2.33 -3.38
C ARG A 75 19.15 3.55 -2.47
N GLU A 76 20.20 4.34 -2.67
CA GLU A 76 20.48 5.54 -1.87
C GLU A 76 19.45 6.63 -2.15
N ASP A 77 19.11 6.86 -3.42
CA ASP A 77 18.06 7.80 -3.82
C ASP A 77 16.71 7.43 -3.20
N ALA A 78 16.34 6.14 -3.24
CA ALA A 78 15.08 5.66 -2.68
C ALA A 78 15.00 5.83 -1.15
N LEU A 79 16.11 5.61 -0.44
CA LEU A 79 16.18 5.85 1.00
C LEU A 79 16.06 7.34 1.31
N GLY A 80 16.78 8.19 0.55
CA GLY A 80 16.62 9.64 0.67
C GLY A 80 15.15 10.05 0.51
N LEU A 81 14.49 9.60 -0.57
CA LEU A 81 13.09 9.95 -0.84
C LEU A 81 12.14 9.54 0.30
N ALA A 82 12.41 8.43 1.00
CA ALA A 82 11.62 7.99 2.14
C ALA A 82 11.77 8.94 3.36
N ASP A 83 12.91 9.59 3.50
CA ASP A 83 13.21 10.55 4.58
C ASP A 83 12.84 12.00 4.22
N CYS A 84 12.37 12.24 2.98
CA CYS A 84 11.97 13.56 2.50
C CYS A 84 10.78 14.11 3.30
N GLN A 85 10.94 15.29 3.90
CA GLN A 85 9.92 15.96 4.71
C GLN A 85 9.00 16.88 3.89
N ASP A 86 9.43 17.29 2.68
CA ASP A 86 8.62 18.10 1.77
C ASP A 86 7.67 17.22 0.95
N LEU A 87 6.64 16.70 1.63
CA LEU A 87 5.60 15.88 1.02
C LEU A 87 4.87 16.60 -0.13
N PRO A 88 4.54 17.90 -0.06
CA PRO A 88 3.93 18.61 -1.17
C PRO A 88 4.79 18.61 -2.44
N ALA A 89 6.09 18.89 -2.33
CA ALA A 89 6.99 18.87 -3.49
C ALA A 89 7.13 17.45 -4.07
N LEU A 90 7.25 16.43 -3.21
CA LEU A 90 7.35 15.04 -3.62
C LEU A 90 6.06 14.57 -4.34
N ALA A 91 4.89 14.91 -3.80
CA ALA A 91 3.60 14.57 -4.40
C ALA A 91 3.40 15.25 -5.76
N ALA A 92 3.74 16.54 -5.87
CA ALA A 92 3.65 17.28 -7.14
C ALA A 92 4.57 16.68 -8.22
N ALA A 93 5.79 16.28 -7.84
CA ALA A 93 6.69 15.60 -8.76
C ALA A 93 6.18 14.22 -9.20
N ALA A 94 5.66 13.42 -8.26
CA ALA A 94 5.07 12.12 -8.56
C ALA A 94 3.83 12.24 -9.46
N GLU A 95 2.98 13.24 -9.22
CA GLU A 95 1.82 13.55 -10.07
C GLU A 95 2.29 13.91 -11.49
N ALA A 96 3.24 14.83 -11.64
CA ALA A 96 3.76 15.23 -12.94
C ALA A 96 4.31 14.03 -13.73
N LEU A 97 5.13 13.20 -13.10
CA LEU A 97 5.67 11.98 -13.72
C LEU A 97 4.58 10.97 -14.10
N THR A 98 3.57 10.82 -13.24
CA THR A 98 2.43 9.93 -13.52
C THR A 98 1.61 10.42 -14.71
N LEU A 99 1.35 11.73 -14.78
CA LEU A 99 0.61 12.35 -15.88
C LEU A 99 1.40 12.31 -17.19
N GLU A 100 2.72 12.54 -17.14
CA GLU A 100 3.61 12.42 -18.31
C GLU A 100 3.65 10.96 -18.83
N GLY A 101 3.72 9.98 -17.94
CA GLY A 101 3.86 8.56 -18.32
C GLY A 101 2.55 7.85 -18.67
N PHE A 102 1.48 8.09 -17.92
CA PHE A 102 0.20 7.36 -18.01
C PHE A 102 -0.97 8.22 -18.47
N GLY A 103 -0.81 9.55 -18.54
CA GLY A 103 -1.88 10.48 -18.85
C GLY A 103 -2.88 10.65 -17.70
N ARG A 104 -4.06 11.19 -18.03
CA ARG A 104 -5.12 11.52 -17.05
C ARG A 104 -6.18 10.42 -16.89
N ILE A 105 -6.07 9.33 -17.64
CA ILE A 105 -7.08 8.28 -17.66
C ILE A 105 -6.81 7.31 -16.51
N VAL A 106 -7.72 7.25 -15.55
CA VAL A 106 -7.70 6.24 -14.49
C VAL A 106 -8.53 5.04 -14.93
N THR A 107 -7.88 3.89 -15.13
CA THR A 107 -8.56 2.63 -15.46
C THR A 107 -8.92 1.86 -14.20
N TYR A 108 -10.04 1.14 -14.22
CA TYR A 108 -10.45 0.25 -13.14
C TYR A 108 -10.94 -1.09 -13.70
N SER A 109 -10.80 -2.15 -12.90
CA SER A 109 -11.38 -3.46 -13.23
C SER A 109 -12.37 -3.88 -12.15
N ARG A 110 -13.60 -4.20 -12.58
CA ARG A 110 -14.66 -4.69 -11.69
C ARG A 110 -14.46 -6.17 -11.48
N LYS A 111 -14.21 -6.56 -10.24
CA LYS A 111 -13.86 -7.94 -9.87
C LYS A 111 -14.72 -8.42 -8.71
N VAL A 112 -15.15 -9.68 -8.79
CA VAL A 112 -15.79 -10.39 -7.68
C VAL A 112 -14.75 -11.23 -6.95
N PHE A 113 -14.78 -11.23 -5.62
CA PHE A 113 -13.88 -12.03 -4.79
C PHE A 113 -14.56 -13.34 -4.39
N ILE A 114 -13.89 -14.46 -4.64
CA ILE A 114 -14.35 -15.81 -4.30
C ILE A 114 -13.39 -16.38 -3.25
N PRO A 115 -13.73 -16.32 -1.95
CA PRO A 115 -12.88 -16.83 -0.87
C PRO A 115 -12.97 -18.36 -0.80
N LEU A 116 -12.23 -19.04 -1.67
CA LEU A 116 -12.28 -20.50 -1.83
C LEU A 116 -12.01 -21.25 -0.52
N THR A 117 -11.09 -20.72 0.28
CA THR A 117 -10.85 -21.15 1.66
C THR A 117 -10.29 -20.00 2.48
N GLN A 118 -10.69 -19.92 3.74
CA GLN A 118 -10.13 -18.97 4.72
C GLN A 118 -9.16 -19.66 5.68
N LEU A 119 -8.80 -20.93 5.42
CA LEU A 119 -7.76 -21.62 6.16
C LEU A 119 -6.40 -21.33 5.55
N CYS A 120 -5.37 -21.18 6.40
CA CYS A 120 -3.99 -20.98 5.97
C CYS A 120 -3.04 -21.78 6.87
N ARG A 121 -1.99 -22.38 6.29
CA ARG A 121 -0.91 -22.99 7.07
C ARG A 121 -0.22 -21.95 7.96
N ASP A 122 0.05 -20.78 7.39
CA ASP A 122 0.88 -19.75 8.03
C ASP A 122 0.08 -18.90 9.05
N VAL A 123 0.78 -18.31 10.02
CA VAL A 123 0.20 -17.44 11.05
C VAL A 123 0.79 -16.04 10.90
N CYS A 124 0.18 -15.23 10.05
CA CYS A 124 0.58 -13.84 9.87
C CYS A 124 -0.21 -12.95 10.85
N HIS A 125 0.46 -12.29 11.79
CA HIS A 125 -0.19 -11.45 12.81
C HIS A 125 -1.00 -10.27 12.24
N TYR A 126 -0.68 -9.82 11.03
CA TYR A 126 -1.41 -8.76 10.33
C TYR A 126 -2.59 -9.28 9.50
N CYS A 127 -2.74 -10.60 9.33
CA CYS A 127 -3.73 -11.17 8.43
C CYS A 127 -5.08 -11.34 9.12
N THR A 128 -6.07 -10.60 8.66
CA THR A 128 -7.48 -10.72 9.10
C THR A 128 -8.29 -11.70 8.25
N PHE A 129 -7.72 -12.19 7.15
CA PHE A 129 -8.40 -13.11 6.23
C PHE A 129 -8.41 -14.55 6.75
N ALA A 130 -7.30 -15.00 7.34
CA ALA A 130 -7.16 -16.36 7.83
C ALA A 130 -8.00 -16.57 9.10
N GLN A 131 -8.83 -17.61 9.11
CA GLN A 131 -9.73 -17.94 10.22
C GLN A 131 -9.38 -19.30 10.82
N ALA A 132 -9.77 -19.50 12.09
CA ALA A 132 -9.61 -20.80 12.72
C ALA A 132 -10.64 -21.79 12.16
N PRO A 133 -10.32 -23.09 12.01
CA PRO A 133 -11.28 -24.08 11.48
C PRO A 133 -12.61 -24.15 12.22
N ARG A 134 -12.63 -23.85 13.53
CA ARG A 134 -13.84 -23.85 14.36
C ARG A 134 -14.83 -22.72 14.03
N GLU A 135 -14.37 -21.68 13.35
CA GLU A 135 -15.15 -20.49 12.97
C GLU A 135 -15.79 -20.66 11.59
N LEU A 136 -15.38 -21.70 10.85
CA LEU A 136 -15.84 -21.98 9.50
C LEU A 136 -16.85 -23.13 9.50
N ALA A 137 -17.91 -22.98 8.72
CA ALA A 137 -18.87 -24.06 8.47
C ALA A 137 -18.26 -25.17 7.58
N SER A 138 -17.38 -24.80 6.66
CA SER A 138 -16.67 -25.72 5.76
C SER A 138 -15.23 -25.25 5.52
N PRO A 139 -14.24 -26.17 5.40
CA PRO A 139 -12.86 -25.82 5.03
C PRO A 139 -12.73 -25.14 3.66
N TYR A 140 -13.62 -25.46 2.72
CA TYR A 140 -13.65 -24.94 1.36
C TYR A 140 -15.07 -24.59 0.93
N LEU A 141 -15.21 -23.61 0.03
CA LEU A 141 -16.46 -23.41 -0.71
C LEU A 141 -16.73 -24.59 -1.65
N SER A 142 -17.99 -24.99 -1.72
CA SER A 142 -18.49 -25.95 -2.70
C SER A 142 -18.51 -25.36 -4.12
N PRO A 143 -18.54 -26.20 -5.17
CA PRO A 143 -18.68 -25.74 -6.55
C PRO A 143 -19.93 -24.86 -6.77
N GLU A 144 -21.03 -25.18 -6.08
CA GLU A 144 -22.29 -24.45 -6.14
C GLU A 144 -22.17 -23.05 -5.55
N GLU A 145 -21.52 -22.92 -4.39
CA GLU A 145 -21.25 -21.64 -3.73
C GLU A 145 -20.30 -20.77 -4.57
N VAL A 146 -19.22 -21.35 -5.09
CA VAL A 146 -18.30 -20.67 -6.01
C VAL A 146 -19.06 -20.09 -7.21
N LEU A 147 -19.92 -20.90 -7.84
CA LEU A 147 -20.71 -20.46 -8.97
C LEU A 147 -21.78 -19.42 -8.58
N ALA A 148 -22.36 -19.51 -7.38
CA ALA A 148 -23.31 -18.53 -6.88
C ALA A 148 -22.66 -17.15 -6.72
N ILE A 149 -21.48 -17.08 -6.11
CA ILE A 149 -20.70 -15.85 -5.97
C ILE A 149 -20.30 -15.31 -7.34
N ALA A 150 -19.78 -16.17 -8.23
CA ALA A 150 -19.40 -15.75 -9.58
C ALA A 150 -20.58 -15.15 -10.35
N ARG A 151 -21.75 -15.80 -10.31
CA ARG A 151 -22.98 -15.30 -10.95
C ARG A 151 -23.45 -13.98 -10.35
N ALA A 152 -23.40 -13.84 -9.02
CA ALA A 152 -23.72 -12.57 -8.37
C ALA A 152 -22.78 -11.45 -8.86
N GLY A 153 -21.49 -11.77 -9.02
CA GLY A 153 -20.49 -10.88 -9.62
C GLY A 153 -20.84 -10.47 -11.06
N ALA A 154 -21.19 -11.43 -11.92
CA ALA A 154 -21.63 -11.14 -13.29
C ALA A 154 -22.88 -10.24 -13.32
N THR A 155 -23.89 -10.54 -12.49
CA THR A 155 -25.11 -9.73 -12.38
C THR A 155 -24.78 -8.30 -11.94
N ALA A 156 -23.80 -8.12 -11.05
CA ALA A 156 -23.28 -6.81 -10.64
C ALA A 156 -22.37 -6.15 -11.69
N GLY A 157 -22.15 -6.78 -12.86
CA GLY A 157 -21.33 -6.25 -13.94
C GLY A 157 -19.82 -6.40 -13.75
N CYS A 158 -19.37 -7.30 -12.86
CA CYS A 158 -17.97 -7.67 -12.74
C CYS A 158 -17.46 -8.31 -14.04
N LYS A 159 -16.19 -8.07 -14.34
CA LYS A 159 -15.47 -8.56 -15.52
C LYS A 159 -14.40 -9.59 -15.17
N GLU A 160 -14.02 -9.66 -13.90
CA GLU A 160 -13.03 -10.60 -13.38
C GLU A 160 -13.56 -11.35 -12.16
N ALA A 161 -13.16 -12.61 -12.01
CA ALA A 161 -13.36 -13.40 -10.81
C ALA A 161 -12.00 -13.66 -10.18
N LEU A 162 -11.81 -13.20 -8.95
CA LEU A 162 -10.57 -13.34 -8.21
C LEU A 162 -10.77 -14.33 -7.07
N PHE A 163 -10.08 -15.46 -7.15
CA PHE A 163 -10.05 -16.43 -6.07
C PHE A 163 -9.09 -15.97 -4.98
N THR A 164 -9.55 -15.99 -3.73
CA THR A 164 -8.73 -15.75 -2.55
C THR A 164 -8.67 -17.01 -1.70
N LEU A 165 -7.48 -17.34 -1.22
CA LEU A 165 -7.19 -18.57 -0.50
C LEU A 165 -5.97 -18.38 0.43
N GLY A 166 -5.90 -19.16 1.50
CA GLY A 166 -4.67 -19.28 2.29
C GLY A 166 -3.70 -20.28 1.67
N ASP A 167 -2.44 -20.24 2.10
CA ASP A 167 -1.40 -21.15 1.59
C ASP A 167 -1.49 -22.53 2.26
N LYS A 168 -1.62 -23.56 1.43
CA LYS A 168 -1.53 -24.99 1.76
C LYS A 168 -2.15 -25.39 3.12
N PRO A 169 -3.41 -25.03 3.42
CA PRO A 169 -4.04 -25.32 4.71
C PRO A 169 -4.08 -26.83 5.04
N GLU A 170 -4.07 -27.71 4.05
CA GLU A 170 -4.05 -29.16 4.15
C GLU A 170 -2.78 -29.73 4.81
N LEU A 171 -1.71 -28.94 4.92
CA LEU A 171 -0.50 -29.33 5.66
C LEU A 171 -0.61 -29.11 7.17
N ARG A 172 -1.54 -28.24 7.59
CA ARG A 172 -1.74 -27.88 9.02
C ARG A 172 -3.04 -28.44 9.58
N TYR A 173 -4.10 -28.40 8.79
CA TYR A 173 -5.45 -28.76 9.23
C TYR A 173 -5.88 -30.07 8.57
N GLY A 174 -6.00 -31.12 9.38
CA GLY A 174 -6.52 -32.41 8.91
C GLY A 174 -7.93 -32.33 8.32
N ALA A 175 -8.75 -31.35 8.75
CA ALA A 175 -10.06 -31.09 8.15
C ALA A 175 -9.95 -30.62 6.69
N ALA A 176 -8.96 -29.77 6.36
CA ALA A 176 -8.72 -29.33 4.99
C ALA A 176 -8.23 -30.49 4.11
N ARG A 177 -7.35 -31.35 4.65
CA ARG A 177 -6.91 -32.58 3.96
C ARG A 177 -8.10 -33.50 3.64
N ARG A 178 -8.90 -33.85 4.65
CA ARG A 178 -10.06 -34.73 4.46
C ARG A 178 -11.06 -34.15 3.46
N ALA A 179 -11.36 -32.86 3.52
CA ALA A 179 -12.25 -32.22 2.56
C ALA A 179 -11.74 -32.34 1.12
N LEU A 180 -10.43 -32.13 0.89
CA LEU A 180 -9.83 -32.32 -0.43
C LEU A 180 -9.91 -33.78 -0.89
N ASP A 181 -9.61 -34.73 -0.01
CA ASP A 181 -9.66 -36.17 -0.32
C ASP A 181 -11.10 -36.61 -0.67
N GLU A 182 -12.10 -36.14 0.09
CA GLU A 182 -13.53 -36.38 -0.17
C GLU A 182 -13.99 -35.80 -1.51
N MET A 183 -13.47 -34.63 -1.88
CA MET A 183 -13.75 -34.01 -3.18
C MET A 183 -12.89 -34.59 -4.33
N GLY A 184 -11.91 -35.44 -4.02
CA GLY A 184 -11.03 -36.08 -5.00
C GLY A 184 -9.88 -35.21 -5.53
N TYR A 185 -9.40 -34.25 -4.75
CA TYR A 185 -8.29 -33.35 -5.12
C TYR A 185 -7.05 -33.60 -4.25
N ALA A 186 -5.86 -33.58 -4.86
CA ALA A 186 -4.61 -33.83 -4.13
C ALA A 186 -4.11 -32.61 -3.34
N SER A 187 -4.45 -31.40 -3.77
CA SER A 187 -4.04 -30.15 -3.13
C SER A 187 -5.08 -29.04 -3.28
N THR A 188 -4.93 -27.97 -2.49
CA THR A 188 -5.74 -26.75 -2.66
C THR A 188 -5.61 -26.16 -4.06
N LEU A 189 -4.42 -26.24 -4.68
CA LEU A 189 -4.19 -25.70 -6.02
C LEU A 189 -4.92 -26.52 -7.09
N ASP A 190 -4.99 -27.84 -6.94
CA ASP A 190 -5.77 -28.69 -7.86
C ASP A 190 -7.26 -28.33 -7.78
N TYR A 191 -7.77 -28.11 -6.57
CA TYR A 191 -9.16 -27.68 -6.39
C TYR A 191 -9.41 -26.28 -6.94
N LEU A 192 -8.49 -25.34 -6.71
CA LEU A 192 -8.53 -24.00 -7.27
C LEU A 192 -8.60 -24.03 -8.80
N GLU A 193 -7.76 -24.84 -9.44
CA GLU A 193 -7.76 -25.00 -10.90
C GLU A 193 -9.12 -25.51 -11.40
N ALA A 194 -9.67 -26.55 -10.74
CA ALA A 194 -10.96 -27.10 -11.11
C ALA A 194 -12.10 -26.06 -10.99
N MET A 195 -12.08 -25.26 -9.93
CA MET A 195 -13.06 -24.19 -9.72
C MET A 195 -12.89 -23.03 -10.69
N ALA A 196 -11.67 -22.62 -11.00
CA ALA A 196 -11.39 -21.62 -12.02
C ALA A 196 -11.88 -22.09 -13.41
N ARG A 197 -11.59 -23.34 -13.78
CA ARG A 197 -12.11 -23.97 -15.00
C ARG A 197 -13.64 -24.04 -15.00
N LEU A 198 -14.27 -24.30 -13.86
CA LEU A 198 -15.73 -24.35 -13.74
C LEU A 198 -16.36 -22.97 -13.98
N VAL A 199 -15.85 -21.91 -13.34
CA VAL A 199 -16.32 -20.53 -13.49
C VAL A 199 -16.18 -20.06 -14.94
N THR A 200 -15.03 -20.33 -15.57
CA THR A 200 -14.79 -19.96 -16.97
C THR A 200 -15.71 -20.71 -17.93
N ARG A 201 -15.85 -22.04 -17.78
CA ARG A 201 -16.72 -22.85 -18.66
C ARG A 201 -18.19 -22.43 -18.60
N ARG A 202 -18.68 -22.10 -17.40
CA ARG A 202 -20.08 -21.66 -17.22
C ARG A 202 -20.31 -20.18 -17.55
N ARG A 203 -19.28 -19.46 -18.02
CA ARG A 203 -19.31 -18.00 -18.26
C ARG A 203 -19.88 -17.23 -17.07
N ALA A 204 -19.66 -17.74 -15.86
CA ALA A 204 -20.36 -17.27 -14.68
C ALA A 204 -19.98 -15.85 -14.26
N CYS A 205 -18.82 -15.34 -14.70
CA CYS A 205 -18.38 -13.95 -14.47
C CYS A 205 -18.16 -13.15 -15.78
N CYS A 206 -18.27 -13.78 -16.97
CA CYS A 206 -17.82 -13.18 -18.22
C CYS A 206 -18.82 -13.38 -19.38
N PRO A 207 -19.79 -12.47 -19.56
CA PRO A 207 -20.53 -12.39 -20.82
C PRO A 207 -19.63 -11.68 -21.85
N THR A 208 -19.01 -12.45 -22.76
CA THR A 208 -18.39 -11.99 -24.03
C THR A 208 -17.40 -10.81 -23.96
N SER A 209 -16.08 -11.10 -23.92
CA SER A 209 -15.11 -10.74 -24.98
C SER A 209 -13.67 -11.00 -24.49
N ILE A 210 -13.11 -12.16 -24.81
CA ILE A 210 -11.67 -12.25 -25.07
C ILE A 210 -11.54 -11.72 -26.50
N ARG A 211 -11.53 -10.39 -26.67
CA ARG A 211 -11.19 -9.78 -27.96
C ARG A 211 -9.67 -9.63 -27.96
N GLY A 212 -8.99 -10.75 -28.20
CA GLY A 212 -7.66 -10.75 -28.78
C GLY A 212 -7.83 -10.57 -30.28
N SER A 213 -7.71 -9.34 -30.74
CA SER A 213 -7.59 -8.94 -32.15
C SER A 213 -6.82 -7.63 -32.18
#